data_AF-A0A5Q0GZ54-F1
#
_entry.id   AF-A0A5Q0GZ54-F1
#
_cell.length_a   1.000
_cell.length_b   1.000
_cell.length_c   1.000
_cell.angle_alpha   90.00
_cell.angle_beta   90.00
_cell.angle_gamma   90.00
#
_symmetry.space_group_name_H-M   'P 1'
#
loop_
_entity.id
_entity.type
_entity.pdbx_description
1 polymer ?
#
loop_
_entity_poly.entity_id
_entity_poly.type
_entity_poly.pdbx_seq_one_letter_code
_entity_poly.pdbx_strand_id
1 'polypeptide(L)'
;MSRSFVRPRFLFGQVLAEEDLNTLTAYAHDKSLRAARRHAWGVVEGLEVSGTGSNQVTITAGSAVTARGDDIVVTGSVPFTVPNVKVCDLGLKHREKGERPVSGAEQRPVDPCGKVERQEEGDRHSRIVEYYEPIALDPAKADQDPDVVPLARLTRSNNGIEVNPLIRRYFGAEVRHDPEGKLLLDRIIGIDVLEATALLTRWGVVVSEWTEGDDVGHRVPPTARRGELVRLVSDRKTRRVLRIESCEVWT
;
A
#
# COMPACT_ATOMS: atom_id res chain seq x y z
N MET A 1 -24.00 -0.45 -13.19
CA MET A 1 -24.49 -1.77 -12.73
C MET A 1 -23.59 -2.27 -11.62
N SER A 2 -24.10 -2.50 -10.41
CA SER A 2 -23.32 -3.12 -9.33
C SER A 2 -23.14 -4.61 -9.62
N ARG A 3 -21.92 -5.05 -9.94
CA ARG A 3 -21.60 -6.49 -10.01
C ARG A 3 -21.80 -7.09 -8.62
N SER A 4 -22.60 -8.16 -8.52
CA SER A 4 -22.71 -8.97 -7.31
C SER A 4 -21.49 -9.89 -7.18
N PHE A 5 -20.96 -10.05 -5.96
CA PHE A 5 -19.87 -10.99 -5.69
C PHE A 5 -20.42 -12.42 -5.74
N VAL A 6 -19.89 -13.25 -6.64
CA VAL A 6 -20.29 -14.66 -6.75
C VAL A 6 -19.24 -15.50 -6.04
N ARG A 7 -19.59 -16.07 -4.89
CA ARG A 7 -18.74 -17.04 -4.19
C ARG A 7 -19.00 -18.43 -4.78
N PRO A 8 -18.00 -19.11 -5.37
CA PRO A 8 -18.20 -20.47 -5.87
C PRO A 8 -18.43 -21.45 -4.70
N ARG A 9 -19.22 -22.50 -4.96
CA ARG A 9 -19.43 -23.62 -4.04
C ARG A 9 -18.95 -24.89 -4.74
N PHE A 10 -18.05 -25.62 -4.09
CA PHE A 10 -17.56 -26.91 -4.58
C PHE A 10 -18.39 -28.05 -3.99
N LEU A 11 -18.89 -28.94 -4.83
CA LEU A 11 -19.69 -30.10 -4.42
C LEU A 11 -18.85 -31.38 -4.46
N PHE A 12 -19.24 -32.37 -3.64
CA PHE A 12 -18.61 -33.68 -3.67
C PHE A 12 -18.79 -34.34 -5.04
N GLY A 13 -17.71 -34.85 -5.62
CA GLY A 13 -17.71 -35.48 -6.94
C GLY A 13 -17.73 -34.51 -8.13
N GLN A 14 -17.69 -33.19 -7.89
CA GLN A 14 -17.55 -32.20 -8.97
C GLN A 14 -16.15 -32.28 -9.59
N VAL A 15 -16.09 -32.26 -10.93
CA VAL A 15 -14.85 -32.03 -11.68
C VAL A 15 -14.59 -30.52 -11.68
N LEU A 16 -13.42 -30.10 -11.20
CA LEU A 16 -13.03 -28.69 -11.18
C LEU A 16 -12.63 -28.24 -12.59
N ALA A 17 -13.36 -27.27 -13.12
CA ALA A 17 -13.04 -26.65 -14.40
C ALA A 17 -12.22 -25.36 -14.22
N GLU A 18 -11.65 -24.85 -15.31
CA GLU A 18 -10.92 -23.58 -15.31
C GLU A 18 -11.81 -22.43 -14.83
N GLU A 19 -13.07 -22.43 -15.25
CA GLU A 19 -14.07 -21.42 -14.90
C GLU A 19 -14.33 -21.35 -13.38
N ASP A 20 -14.29 -22.50 -12.70
CA ASP A 20 -14.49 -22.57 -11.25
C ASP A 20 -13.33 -21.89 -10.51
N LEU A 21 -12.09 -22.13 -10.97
CA LEU A 21 -10.87 -21.53 -10.40
C LEU A 21 -10.81 -20.03 -10.71
N ASN A 22 -11.10 -19.63 -11.94
CA ASN A 22 -11.16 -18.23 -12.34
C ASN A 22 -12.22 -17.47 -11.53
N THR A 23 -13.38 -18.09 -11.27
CA THR A 23 -14.44 -17.50 -10.43
C THR A 23 -14.00 -17.36 -8.99
N LEU A 24 -13.27 -18.35 -8.44
CA LEU A 24 -12.72 -18.27 -7.09
C LEU A 24 -11.69 -17.14 -6.95
N THR A 25 -10.76 -17.03 -7.89
CA THR A 25 -9.73 -15.98 -7.91
C THR A 25 -10.38 -14.60 -8.02
N ALA A 26 -11.32 -14.42 -8.95
CA ALA A 26 -12.06 -13.17 -9.09
C ALA A 26 -12.83 -12.81 -7.81
N TYR A 27 -13.49 -13.77 -7.17
CA TYR A 27 -14.19 -13.55 -5.90
C TYR A 27 -13.22 -13.09 -4.79
N ALA A 28 -12.05 -13.71 -4.68
CA ALA A 28 -11.04 -13.37 -3.68
C ALA A 28 -10.49 -11.96 -3.90
N HIS A 29 -10.08 -11.64 -5.13
CA HIS A 29 -9.59 -10.32 -5.54
C HIS A 29 -10.64 -9.23 -5.29
N ASP A 30 -11.86 -9.41 -5.79
CA ASP A 30 -12.94 -8.43 -5.61
C ASP A 30 -13.25 -8.21 -4.13
N LYS A 31 -13.19 -9.26 -3.30
CA LYS A 31 -13.37 -9.16 -1.85
C LYS A 31 -12.24 -8.37 -1.18
N SER A 32 -10.98 -8.55 -1.63
CA SER A 32 -9.83 -7.76 -1.18
C SER A 32 -9.99 -6.28 -1.54
N LEU A 33 -10.29 -5.98 -2.81
CA LEU A 33 -10.59 -4.63 -3.29
C LEU A 33 -11.70 -3.96 -2.46
N ARG A 34 -12.76 -4.70 -2.12
CA ARG A 34 -13.82 -4.18 -1.24
C ARG A 34 -13.34 -3.95 0.19
N ALA A 35 -12.40 -4.75 0.70
CA ALA A 35 -11.77 -4.51 1.99
C ALA A 35 -10.92 -3.23 1.94
N ALA A 36 -10.04 -3.06 0.96
CA ALA A 36 -9.26 -1.83 0.77
C ALA A 36 -10.13 -0.58 0.63
N ARG A 37 -11.24 -0.66 -0.12
CA ARG A 37 -12.21 0.45 -0.20
C ARG A 37 -12.93 0.76 1.11
N ARG A 38 -12.99 -0.19 2.06
CA ARG A 38 -13.62 -0.01 3.38
C ARG A 38 -12.64 0.40 4.47
N HIS A 39 -11.40 -0.08 4.38
CA HIS A 39 -10.36 0.04 5.43
C HIS A 39 -9.17 0.92 4.99
N ALA A 40 -9.37 1.71 3.92
CA ALA A 40 -8.34 2.50 3.24
C ALA A 40 -7.21 1.63 2.63
N TRP A 41 -6.21 2.29 2.08
CA TRP A 41 -5.05 1.72 1.41
C TRP A 41 -3.81 2.52 1.82
N GLY A 42 -2.62 1.96 1.61
CA GLY A 42 -1.35 2.57 1.99
C GLY A 42 -0.42 1.56 2.68
N VAL A 43 0.61 2.08 3.34
CA VAL A 43 1.62 1.29 4.04
C VAL A 43 1.06 0.65 5.31
N VAL A 44 1.23 -0.66 5.44
CA VAL A 44 0.84 -1.43 6.63
C VAL A 44 1.98 -1.39 7.65
N GLU A 45 3.20 -1.72 7.23
CA GLU A 45 4.40 -1.68 8.08
C GLU A 45 5.69 -1.52 7.26
N GLY A 46 6.77 -1.06 7.91
CA GLY A 46 8.10 -0.96 7.29
C GLY A 46 8.17 0.08 6.18
N LEU A 47 8.91 -0.19 5.10
CA LEU A 47 9.00 0.68 3.91
C LEU A 47 9.49 2.10 4.22
N GLU A 48 10.32 2.25 5.24
CA GLU A 48 11.02 3.50 5.53
C GLU A 48 12.01 3.82 4.41
N VAL A 49 12.05 5.10 4.03
CA VAL A 49 12.99 5.61 3.03
C VAL A 49 14.10 6.36 3.75
N SER A 50 15.35 6.02 3.46
CA SER A 50 16.53 6.67 4.03
C SER A 50 17.50 7.10 2.94
N GLY A 51 18.14 8.26 3.11
CA GLY A 51 19.18 8.74 2.20
C GLY A 51 20.47 7.97 2.41
N THR A 52 20.96 7.29 1.37
CA THR A 52 22.20 6.50 1.41
C THR A 52 23.14 7.02 0.31
N GLY A 53 23.68 8.23 0.49
CA GLY A 53 24.62 8.87 -0.44
C GLY A 53 24.04 10.07 -1.19
N SER A 54 24.79 10.56 -2.19
CA SER A 54 24.45 11.80 -2.90
C SER A 54 23.25 11.68 -3.84
N ASN A 55 23.02 10.50 -4.42
CA ASN A 55 22.00 10.25 -5.45
C ASN A 55 21.16 8.97 -5.23
N GLN A 56 21.26 8.35 -4.06
CA GLN A 56 20.64 7.06 -3.79
C GLN A 56 19.89 7.08 -2.47
N VAL A 57 18.74 6.44 -2.47
CA VAL A 57 17.94 6.18 -1.28
C VAL A 57 17.74 4.69 -1.12
N THR A 58 17.43 4.27 0.09
CA THR A 58 17.20 2.88 0.44
C THR A 58 15.82 2.75 1.09
N ILE A 59 15.05 1.78 0.60
CA ILE A 59 13.73 1.42 1.13
C ILE A 59 13.94 0.18 2.01
N THR A 60 13.41 0.17 3.23
CA THR A 60 13.46 -1.00 4.12
C THR A 60 12.42 -2.06 3.73
N ALA A 61 12.56 -3.26 4.28
CA ALA A 61 11.53 -4.29 4.17
C ALA A 61 10.20 -3.83 4.79
N GLY A 62 9.08 -4.35 4.30
CA GLY A 62 7.76 -3.97 4.79
C GLY A 62 6.64 -4.39 3.84
N SER A 63 5.43 -3.94 4.16
CA SER A 63 4.24 -4.26 3.38
C SER A 63 3.30 -3.07 3.20
N ALA A 64 2.57 -3.06 2.10
CA ALA A 64 1.56 -2.06 1.77
C ALA A 64 0.42 -2.66 0.95
N VAL A 65 -0.70 -1.95 0.91
CA VAL A 65 -1.86 -2.28 0.09
C VAL A 65 -2.12 -1.13 -0.88
N THR A 66 -2.25 -1.43 -2.18
CA THR A 66 -2.57 -0.43 -3.22
C THR A 66 -4.02 0.04 -3.12
N ALA A 67 -4.39 1.11 -3.83
CA ALA A 67 -5.79 1.54 -3.89
C ALA A 67 -6.71 0.53 -4.59
N ARG A 68 -6.13 -0.42 -5.35
CA ARG A 68 -6.83 -1.58 -5.92
C ARG A 68 -6.95 -2.77 -4.97
N GLY A 69 -6.29 -2.73 -3.82
CA GLY A 69 -6.30 -3.84 -2.87
C GLY A 69 -5.29 -4.94 -3.18
N ASP A 70 -4.27 -4.62 -4.00
CA ASP A 70 -3.13 -5.50 -4.25
C ASP A 70 -2.13 -5.36 -3.12
N ASP A 71 -1.52 -6.48 -2.71
CA ASP A 71 -0.50 -6.50 -1.67
C ASP A 71 0.88 -6.23 -2.27
N ILE A 72 1.65 -5.34 -1.65
CA ILE A 72 3.06 -5.12 -1.93
C ILE A 72 3.84 -5.65 -0.73
N VAL A 73 4.69 -6.66 -0.94
CA VAL A 73 5.53 -7.24 0.11
C VAL A 73 7.00 -7.14 -0.29
N VAL A 74 7.73 -6.32 0.46
CA VAL A 74 9.16 -6.08 0.28
C VAL A 74 9.92 -6.86 1.35
N THR A 75 10.63 -7.93 0.95
CA THR A 75 11.27 -8.86 1.90
C THR A 75 12.66 -8.44 2.35
N GLY A 76 13.28 -7.47 1.68
CA GLY A 76 14.62 -6.99 1.97
C GLY A 76 14.80 -5.54 1.55
N SER A 77 15.92 -4.95 1.94
CA SER A 77 16.16 -3.55 1.63
C SER A 77 16.44 -3.35 0.14
N VAL A 78 15.77 -2.36 -0.46
CA VAL A 78 15.83 -2.09 -1.90
C VAL A 78 16.47 -0.73 -2.15
N PRO A 79 17.60 -0.68 -2.88
CA PRO A 79 18.18 0.58 -3.30
C PRO A 79 17.36 1.21 -4.44
N PHE A 80 17.27 2.53 -4.44
CA PHE A 80 16.67 3.30 -5.52
C PHE A 80 17.56 4.48 -5.90
N THR A 81 17.89 4.56 -7.19
CA THR A 81 18.66 5.68 -7.74
C THR A 81 17.71 6.81 -8.11
N VAL A 82 17.91 7.97 -7.49
CA VAL A 82 17.01 9.09 -7.68
C VAL A 82 17.32 9.78 -9.02
N PRO A 83 16.32 9.99 -9.89
CA PRO A 83 16.54 10.64 -11.17
C PRO A 83 17.12 12.05 -11.00
N ASN A 84 17.75 12.58 -12.05
CA ASN A 84 18.37 13.90 -12.03
C ASN A 84 17.33 15.03 -12.12
N VAL A 85 16.47 15.11 -11.11
CA VAL A 85 15.43 16.12 -10.93
C VAL A 85 15.55 16.73 -9.52
N LYS A 86 15.11 17.97 -9.37
CA LYS A 86 15.23 18.69 -8.10
C LYS A 86 14.29 18.12 -7.03
N VAL A 87 13.07 17.75 -7.41
CA VAL A 87 12.05 17.18 -6.54
C VAL A 87 11.32 16.06 -7.27
N CYS A 88 11.10 14.93 -6.60
CA CYS A 88 10.19 13.88 -7.05
C CYS A 88 9.57 13.16 -5.85
N ASP A 89 8.45 12.49 -6.08
CA ASP A 89 7.84 11.62 -5.07
C ASP A 89 8.28 10.17 -5.36
N LEU A 90 8.68 9.43 -4.34
CA LEU A 90 9.02 8.01 -4.45
C LEU A 90 7.81 7.18 -4.05
N GLY A 91 7.46 6.21 -4.89
CA GLY A 91 6.42 5.23 -4.58
C GLY A 91 6.83 3.81 -4.97
N LEU A 92 6.09 2.84 -4.45
CA LEU A 92 6.17 1.44 -4.88
C LEU A 92 4.97 1.13 -5.76
N LYS A 93 5.24 0.60 -6.94
CA LYS A 93 4.22 0.18 -7.90
C LYS A 93 4.07 -1.34 -7.90
N HIS A 94 2.84 -1.81 -7.74
CA HIS A 94 2.49 -3.21 -7.98
C HIS A 94 2.52 -3.53 -9.48
N ARG A 95 3.09 -4.67 -9.85
CA ARG A 95 3.19 -5.14 -11.23
C ARG A 95 2.96 -6.64 -11.31
N GLU A 96 2.31 -7.04 -12.39
CA GLU A 96 2.17 -8.42 -12.79
C GLU A 96 2.92 -8.65 -14.11
N LYS A 97 3.52 -9.81 -14.24
CA LYS A 97 4.12 -10.26 -15.50
C LYS A 97 3.84 -11.74 -15.71
N GLY A 98 3.41 -12.09 -16.92
CA GLY A 98 3.35 -13.47 -17.38
C GLY A 98 4.77 -14.00 -17.59
N GLU A 99 5.15 -15.01 -16.84
CA GLU A 99 6.40 -15.74 -17.03
C GLU A 99 6.10 -17.15 -17.51
N ARG A 100 6.80 -17.60 -18.55
CA ARG A 100 6.70 -19.00 -18.95
C ARG A 100 7.23 -19.85 -17.81
N PRO A 101 6.50 -20.89 -17.37
CA PRO A 101 7.05 -21.84 -16.42
C PRO A 101 8.36 -22.35 -17.00
N VAL A 102 9.41 -22.32 -16.20
CA VAL A 102 10.69 -22.91 -16.57
C VAL A 102 10.38 -24.33 -17.02
N SER A 103 10.53 -24.61 -18.31
CA SER A 103 10.44 -25.97 -18.83
C SER A 103 11.55 -26.73 -18.10
N GLY A 104 11.20 -27.49 -17.07
CA GLY A 104 12.14 -28.35 -16.38
C GLY A 104 12.71 -29.29 -17.43
N ALA A 105 13.96 -29.08 -17.82
CA ALA A 105 14.77 -29.92 -18.70
C ALA A 105 13.95 -30.92 -19.56
N GLU A 106 13.15 -30.44 -20.51
CA GLU A 106 12.66 -31.32 -21.58
C GLU A 106 13.85 -31.54 -22.52
N GLN A 107 14.61 -32.60 -22.26
CA GLN A 107 15.19 -33.37 -23.37
C GLN A 107 14.02 -33.87 -24.20
N ARG A 108 13.56 -33.06 -25.15
CA ARG A 108 12.64 -33.55 -26.18
C ARG A 108 13.39 -34.60 -26.99
N PRO A 109 12.82 -35.79 -27.23
CA PRO A 109 13.31 -36.67 -28.28
C PRO A 109 13.30 -35.85 -29.58
N VAL A 110 14.46 -35.74 -30.22
CA VAL A 110 14.56 -35.08 -31.53
C VAL A 110 13.79 -35.97 -32.51
N ASP A 111 12.67 -35.47 -33.02
CA ASP A 111 11.95 -36.11 -34.11
C ASP A 111 12.88 -36.13 -35.35
N PRO A 112 13.20 -37.30 -35.95
CA PRO A 112 14.17 -37.38 -37.05
C PRO A 112 13.74 -36.66 -38.34
N CYS A 113 12.47 -36.27 -38.43
CA CYS A 113 11.88 -35.70 -39.64
C CYS A 113 11.61 -34.21 -39.43
N GLY A 114 12.67 -33.40 -39.56
CA GLY A 114 12.70 -31.97 -39.25
C GLY A 114 11.61 -31.13 -39.91
N LYS A 115 10.49 -30.95 -39.20
CA LYS A 115 9.57 -29.83 -39.38
C LYS A 115 9.22 -29.24 -38.02
N VAL A 116 10.04 -28.29 -37.58
CA VAL A 116 9.67 -27.42 -36.46
C VAL A 116 8.85 -26.28 -37.04
N GLU A 117 7.53 -26.47 -37.12
CA GLU A 117 6.62 -25.34 -37.27
C GLU A 117 6.71 -24.52 -35.97
N ARG A 118 7.33 -23.34 -36.04
CA ARG A 118 7.21 -22.33 -34.98
C ARG A 118 5.77 -21.84 -34.97
N GLN A 119 4.90 -22.59 -34.32
CA GLN A 119 3.61 -22.06 -33.92
C GLN A 119 3.89 -21.11 -32.74
N GLU A 120 3.57 -19.83 -32.92
CA GLU A 120 3.49 -18.86 -31.84
C GLU A 120 2.34 -19.28 -30.91
N GLU A 121 2.58 -20.33 -30.13
CA GLU A 121 1.65 -20.80 -29.11
C GLU A 121 1.76 -19.83 -27.93
N GLY A 122 1.07 -18.71 -28.10
CA GLY A 122 0.97 -17.64 -27.12
C GLY A 122 0.42 -18.15 -25.80
N ASP A 123 1.05 -17.68 -24.73
CA ASP A 123 0.55 -17.44 -23.37
C ASP A 123 -0.24 -18.52 -22.59
N ARG A 124 -0.65 -19.64 -23.19
CA ARG A 124 -1.59 -20.60 -22.59
C ARG A 124 -1.06 -21.36 -21.37
N HIS A 125 0.21 -21.20 -21.04
CA HIS A 125 0.84 -21.85 -19.90
C HIS A 125 1.66 -20.90 -19.04
N SER A 126 1.57 -19.58 -19.23
CA SER A 126 2.33 -18.64 -18.40
C SER A 126 1.81 -18.61 -16.96
N ARG A 127 2.71 -18.44 -16.00
CA ARG A 127 2.39 -18.15 -14.61
C ARG A 127 2.45 -16.64 -14.42
N ILE A 128 1.50 -16.09 -13.69
CA ILE A 128 1.55 -14.69 -13.30
C ILE A 128 2.53 -14.58 -12.13
N VAL A 129 3.53 -13.71 -12.28
CA VAL A 129 4.46 -13.32 -11.23
C VAL A 129 4.14 -11.89 -10.82
N GLU A 130 3.81 -11.72 -9.56
CA GLU A 130 3.61 -10.43 -8.91
C GLU A 130 4.96 -9.92 -8.39
N TYR A 131 5.24 -8.65 -8.63
CA TYR A 131 6.43 -7.98 -8.13
C TYR A 131 6.16 -6.51 -7.90
N TYR A 132 7.08 -5.85 -7.21
CA TYR A 132 7.01 -4.43 -6.92
C TYR A 132 8.21 -3.72 -7.55
N GLU A 133 7.98 -2.47 -7.94
CA GLU A 133 8.99 -1.63 -8.57
C GLU A 133 9.01 -0.26 -7.87
N PRO A 134 10.14 0.18 -7.28
CA PRO A 134 10.30 1.55 -6.85
C PRO A 134 10.34 2.49 -8.05
N ILE A 135 9.47 3.49 -8.06
CA ILE A 135 9.36 4.45 -9.15
C ILE A 135 9.41 5.88 -8.64
N ALA A 136 10.01 6.77 -9.44
CA ALA A 136 9.88 8.20 -9.24
C ALA A 136 8.61 8.70 -9.92
N LEU A 137 7.81 9.43 -9.15
CA LEU A 137 6.56 10.05 -9.53
C LEU A 137 6.74 11.55 -9.66
N ASP A 138 6.01 12.12 -10.60
CA ASP A 138 5.75 13.56 -10.62
C ASP A 138 4.87 13.91 -9.40
N PRO A 139 5.29 14.82 -8.51
CA PRO A 139 4.49 15.23 -7.35
C PRO A 139 3.08 15.72 -7.71
N ALA A 140 2.87 16.21 -8.94
CA ALA A 140 1.54 16.63 -9.40
C ALA A 140 0.60 15.45 -9.72
N LYS A 141 1.12 14.22 -9.83
CA LYS A 141 0.39 13.03 -10.30
C LYS A 141 0.49 11.81 -9.37
N ALA A 142 1.22 11.93 -8.26
CA ALA A 142 1.51 10.79 -7.38
C ALA A 142 0.25 10.06 -6.87
N ASP A 143 -0.84 10.79 -6.60
CA ASP A 143 -2.09 10.23 -6.07
C ASP A 143 -3.06 9.70 -7.16
N GLN A 144 -2.69 9.76 -8.43
CA GLN A 144 -3.60 9.39 -9.54
C GLN A 144 -3.46 7.93 -9.96
N ASP A 145 -2.34 7.28 -9.65
CA ASP A 145 -2.09 5.88 -10.03
C ASP A 145 -2.51 4.94 -8.89
N PRO A 146 -3.62 4.18 -9.05
CA PRO A 146 -4.14 3.33 -7.97
C PRO A 146 -3.26 2.10 -7.69
N ASP A 147 -2.29 1.81 -8.56
CA ASP A 147 -1.35 0.70 -8.42
C ASP A 147 -0.09 1.10 -7.64
N VAL A 148 -0.03 2.35 -7.16
CA VAL A 148 1.15 2.94 -6.54
C VAL A 148 0.87 3.35 -5.10
N VAL A 149 1.80 3.04 -4.21
CA VAL A 149 1.80 3.51 -2.81
C VAL A 149 2.91 4.56 -2.63
N PRO A 150 2.57 5.82 -2.32
CA PRO A 150 3.56 6.87 -2.08
C PRO A 150 4.29 6.64 -0.75
N LEU A 151 5.61 6.78 -0.77
CA LEU A 151 6.49 6.54 0.39
C LEU A 151 7.13 7.82 0.94
N ALA A 152 7.70 8.66 0.08
CA ALA A 152 8.39 9.88 0.51
C ALA A 152 8.59 10.86 -0.64
N ARG A 153 8.61 12.15 -0.33
CA ARG A 153 9.09 13.20 -1.23
C ARG A 153 10.60 13.33 -1.11
N LEU A 154 11.28 13.29 -2.24
CA LEU A 154 12.73 13.39 -2.33
C LEU A 154 13.08 14.77 -2.88
N THR A 155 13.91 15.50 -2.15
CA THR A 155 14.46 16.80 -2.58
C THR A 155 15.97 16.68 -2.74
N ARG A 156 16.47 16.97 -3.93
CA ARG A 156 17.90 16.99 -4.20
C ARG A 156 18.48 18.32 -3.69
N SER A 157 19.37 18.22 -2.72
CA SER A 157 20.17 19.32 -2.19
C SER A 157 21.63 19.19 -2.66
N ASN A 158 22.45 20.21 -2.40
CA ASN A 158 23.89 20.15 -2.68
C ASN A 158 24.63 19.11 -1.81
N ASN A 159 24.05 18.73 -0.67
CA ASN A 159 24.66 17.83 0.31
C ASN A 159 24.08 16.40 0.26
N GLY A 160 23.18 16.12 -0.68
CA GLY A 160 22.57 14.81 -0.86
C GLY A 160 21.05 14.89 -1.01
N ILE A 161 20.39 13.77 -0.72
CA ILE A 161 18.93 13.64 -0.87
C ILE A 161 18.25 13.83 0.48
N GLU A 162 17.44 14.86 0.57
CA GLU A 162 16.53 15.07 1.69
C GLU A 162 15.27 14.23 1.47
N VAL A 163 14.94 13.41 2.46
CA VAL A 163 13.77 12.53 2.43
C VAL A 163 12.70 13.13 3.33
N ASN A 164 11.56 13.44 2.75
CA ASN A 164 10.38 13.95 3.44
C ASN A 164 9.27 12.88 3.41
N PRO A 165 9.02 12.15 4.51
CA PRO A 165 8.04 11.07 4.56
C PRO A 165 6.59 11.57 4.67
N LEU A 166 6.32 12.87 4.65
CA LEU A 166 5.00 13.43 4.94
C LEU A 166 3.93 13.00 3.93
N ILE A 167 4.30 12.72 2.67
CA ILE A 167 3.36 12.23 1.65
C ILE A 167 2.94 10.76 1.85
N ARG A 168 3.52 10.07 2.84
CA ARG A 168 3.30 8.65 3.06
C ARG A 168 1.88 8.40 3.58
N ARG A 169 1.16 7.54 2.86
CA ARG A 169 -0.17 7.08 3.29
C ARG A 169 -0.03 5.78 4.07
N TYR A 170 -0.69 5.69 5.22
CA TYR A 170 -0.74 4.46 6.01
C TYR A 170 -2.10 3.78 5.85
N PHE A 171 -2.08 2.46 5.85
CA PHE A 171 -3.28 1.64 5.82
C PHE A 171 -4.17 1.97 7.03
N GLY A 172 -5.48 2.09 6.82
CA GLY A 172 -6.42 2.45 7.89
C GLY A 172 -6.36 3.90 8.36
N ALA A 173 -5.45 4.76 7.86
CA ALA A 173 -5.36 6.16 8.28
C ALA A 173 -5.54 7.14 7.11
N GLU A 174 -6.36 8.16 7.32
CA GLU A 174 -6.46 9.34 6.49
C GLU A 174 -5.72 10.48 7.19
N VAL A 175 -4.62 10.90 6.59
CA VAL A 175 -3.78 11.99 7.08
C VAL A 175 -3.95 13.19 6.16
N ARG A 176 -4.18 14.36 6.75
CA ARG A 176 -4.21 15.66 6.05
C ARG A 176 -3.00 16.47 6.46
N HIS A 177 -2.60 17.39 5.59
CA HIS A 177 -1.62 18.40 5.94
C HIS A 177 -2.35 19.69 6.33
N ASP A 178 -1.88 20.36 7.37
CA ASP A 178 -2.20 21.77 7.54
C ASP A 178 -1.48 22.61 6.45
N PRO A 179 -1.89 23.87 6.23
CA PRO A 179 -1.22 24.79 5.30
C PRO A 179 0.26 25.00 5.61
N GLU A 180 0.69 24.75 6.85
CA GLU A 180 2.05 24.87 7.35
C GLU A 180 2.87 23.56 7.20
N GLY A 181 2.30 22.50 6.64
CA GLY A 181 2.95 21.22 6.37
C GLY A 181 2.97 20.21 7.53
N LYS A 182 2.29 20.48 8.65
CA LYS A 182 2.17 19.52 9.76
C LYS A 182 1.16 18.42 9.43
N LEU A 183 1.47 17.19 9.85
CA LEU A 183 0.55 16.06 9.76
C LEU A 183 -0.60 16.26 10.75
N LEU A 184 -1.80 16.40 10.22
CA LEU A 184 -3.04 16.29 10.95
C LEU A 184 -3.64 14.93 10.64
N LEU A 185 -3.71 14.06 11.65
CA LEU A 185 -4.46 12.82 11.52
C LEU A 185 -5.96 13.16 11.48
N ASP A 186 -6.57 13.01 10.29
CA ASP A 186 -7.97 13.37 10.05
C ASP A 186 -8.89 12.23 10.46
N ARG A 187 -8.48 10.99 10.20
CA ARG A 187 -9.27 9.80 10.55
C ARG A 187 -8.42 8.54 10.64
N ILE A 188 -8.75 7.65 11.56
CA ILE A 188 -8.30 6.26 11.56
C ILE A 188 -9.56 5.38 11.44
N ILE A 189 -9.64 4.54 10.42
CA ILE A 189 -10.80 3.68 10.14
C ILE A 189 -10.37 2.22 10.15
N GLY A 190 -11.16 1.39 10.84
CA GLY A 190 -11.15 -0.05 10.63
C GLY A 190 -9.91 -0.77 11.17
N ILE A 191 -9.18 -0.13 12.07
CA ILE A 191 -8.15 -0.74 12.92
C ILE A 191 -8.59 -0.63 14.39
N ASP A 192 -8.18 -1.58 15.22
CA ASP A 192 -8.53 -1.56 16.64
C ASP A 192 -7.71 -0.53 17.44
N VAL A 193 -8.05 -0.35 18.72
CA VAL A 193 -7.39 0.64 19.59
C VAL A 193 -5.90 0.35 19.79
N LEU A 194 -5.51 -0.93 19.84
CA LEU A 194 -4.13 -1.34 20.05
C LEU A 194 -3.30 -1.05 18.79
N GLU A 195 -3.84 -1.41 17.62
CA GLU A 195 -3.25 -1.12 16.31
C GLU A 195 -3.14 0.38 16.06
N ALA A 196 -4.20 1.15 16.38
CA ALA A 196 -4.17 2.61 16.28
C ALA A 196 -3.11 3.23 17.21
N THR A 197 -2.97 2.71 18.43
CA THR A 197 -1.94 3.18 19.38
C THR A 197 -0.53 2.87 18.87
N ALA A 198 -0.30 1.68 18.31
CA ALA A 198 0.98 1.30 17.73
C ALA A 198 1.35 2.18 16.52
N LEU A 199 0.38 2.46 15.64
CA LEU A 199 0.54 3.34 14.50
C LEU A 199 0.86 4.78 14.93
N LEU A 200 0.13 5.32 15.90
CA LEU A 200 0.38 6.65 16.48
C LEU A 200 1.77 6.73 17.14
N THR A 201 2.16 5.70 17.88
CA THR A 201 3.48 5.63 18.53
C THR A 201 4.61 5.64 17.49
N ARG A 202 4.44 4.92 16.37
CA ARG A 202 5.41 4.96 15.25
C ARG A 202 5.54 6.34 14.63
N TRP A 203 4.50 7.18 14.73
CA TRP A 203 4.54 8.58 14.27
C TRP A 203 5.06 9.55 15.34
N GLY A 204 5.57 9.04 16.46
CA GLY A 204 6.04 9.86 17.58
C GLY A 204 4.90 10.48 18.39
N VAL A 205 3.66 10.00 18.23
CA VAL A 205 2.50 10.46 18.99
C VAL A 205 2.35 9.60 20.23
N VAL A 206 2.40 10.23 21.40
CA VAL A 206 2.12 9.56 22.68
C VAL A 206 0.62 9.65 22.96
N VAL A 207 -0.04 8.50 23.00
CA VAL A 207 -1.44 8.38 23.40
C VAL A 207 -1.50 8.21 24.91
N SER A 208 -2.09 9.16 25.62
CA SER A 208 -2.30 9.05 27.07
C SER A 208 -3.63 8.37 27.39
N GLU A 209 -4.69 8.66 26.64
CA GLU A 209 -6.03 8.17 26.94
C GLU A 209 -6.92 8.04 25.69
N TRP A 210 -7.70 6.97 25.65
CA TRP A 210 -8.83 6.79 24.73
C TRP A 210 -10.14 7.01 25.47
N THR A 211 -11.01 7.88 24.97
CA THR A 211 -12.32 8.14 25.55
C THR A 211 -13.43 7.63 24.61
N GLU A 212 -14.60 7.30 25.15
CA GLU A 212 -15.77 6.94 24.35
C GLU A 212 -16.59 8.20 24.08
N GLY A 213 -16.91 8.49 22.82
CA GLY A 213 -17.53 9.75 22.41
C GLY A 213 -18.70 9.53 21.45
N ASP A 214 -19.81 10.24 21.71
CA ASP A 214 -20.95 10.24 20.81
C ASP A 214 -20.67 11.08 19.55
N ASP A 215 -21.13 10.59 18.40
CA ASP A 215 -20.80 11.10 17.06
C ASP A 215 -21.33 12.52 16.75
N VAL A 216 -21.86 13.22 17.75
CA VAL A 216 -22.60 14.48 17.61
C VAL A 216 -21.63 15.65 17.37
N GLY A 217 -21.35 15.92 16.09
CA GLY A 217 -21.33 17.28 15.54
C GLY A 217 -20.40 18.35 16.13
N HIS A 218 -19.43 18.03 17.00
CA HIS A 218 -18.49 19.05 17.47
C HIS A 218 -17.45 19.36 16.40
N ARG A 219 -17.51 20.60 15.86
CA ARG A 219 -16.44 21.20 15.05
C ARG A 219 -15.28 21.58 15.98
N VAL A 220 -14.09 21.03 15.73
CA VAL A 220 -12.86 21.46 16.39
C VAL A 220 -12.36 22.73 15.69
N PRO A 221 -12.02 23.81 16.41
CA PRO A 221 -11.43 25.00 15.80
C PRO A 221 -10.04 24.70 15.22
N PRO A 222 -9.61 25.41 14.16
CA PRO A 222 -8.44 25.07 13.33
C PRO A 222 -7.06 25.29 13.99
N THR A 223 -6.97 25.36 15.31
CA THR A 223 -5.76 25.74 16.04
C THR A 223 -5.64 24.93 17.33
N ALA A 224 -5.40 23.62 17.22
CA ALA A 224 -5.20 22.78 18.40
C ALA A 224 -3.79 22.99 19.00
N ARG A 225 -3.68 23.43 20.25
CA ARG A 225 -2.43 23.52 21.05
C ARG A 225 -2.27 22.28 21.94
N ARG A 226 -1.07 22.12 22.53
CA ARG A 226 -0.66 21.03 23.44
C ARG A 226 -1.81 20.70 24.43
N GLY A 227 -2.36 19.48 24.35
CA GLY A 227 -3.46 19.00 25.20
C GLY A 227 -4.87 19.02 24.59
N GLU A 228 -5.05 19.38 23.31
CA GLU A 228 -6.37 19.39 22.65
C GLU A 228 -6.77 18.06 21.97
N LEU A 229 -8.06 17.78 22.07
CA LEU A 229 -8.76 16.58 21.60
C LEU A 229 -8.61 16.40 20.08
N VAL A 230 -8.06 15.28 19.62
CA VAL A 230 -8.02 14.95 18.18
C VAL A 230 -9.15 13.96 17.90
N ARG A 231 -10.11 14.35 17.06
CA ARG A 231 -11.27 13.51 16.74
C ARG A 231 -10.84 12.34 15.86
N LEU A 232 -10.50 11.22 16.48
CA LEU A 232 -10.42 9.91 15.84
C LEU A 232 -11.76 9.20 16.04
N VAL A 233 -12.25 8.50 15.01
CA VAL A 233 -13.47 7.69 15.12
C VAL A 233 -13.09 6.27 14.73
N SER A 234 -12.82 5.43 15.74
CA SER A 234 -12.64 3.99 15.54
C SER A 234 -13.99 3.28 15.30
N ASP A 235 -13.91 2.03 14.80
CA ASP A 235 -14.92 1.14 14.22
C ASP A 235 -16.36 1.16 14.84
N ARG A 236 -17.33 0.66 14.04
CA ARG A 236 -18.79 0.57 14.22
C ARG A 236 -19.31 0.08 15.58
N LYS A 237 -18.49 -0.50 16.45
CA LYS A 237 -18.91 -0.99 17.78
C LYS A 237 -18.55 -0.06 18.93
N THR A 238 -17.46 0.70 18.81
CA THR A 238 -16.94 1.51 19.92
C THR A 238 -16.51 2.84 19.33
N ARG A 239 -17.44 3.78 19.28
CA ARG A 239 -17.21 5.16 18.82
C ARG A 239 -16.29 5.87 19.83
N ARG A 240 -15.00 5.58 19.77
CA ARG A 240 -14.00 6.12 20.71
C ARG A 240 -13.20 7.23 20.06
N VAL A 241 -13.00 8.30 20.82
CA VAL A 241 -12.30 9.53 20.48
C VAL A 241 -10.96 9.58 21.24
N LEU A 242 -9.93 10.15 20.63
CA LEU A 242 -8.59 10.21 21.20
C LEU A 242 -8.34 11.54 21.92
N ARG A 243 -7.68 11.48 23.08
CA ARG A 243 -7.07 12.66 23.70
C ARG A 243 -5.54 12.55 23.59
N ILE A 244 -4.89 13.58 23.01
CA ILE A 244 -3.43 13.65 22.87
C ILE A 244 -2.90 14.65 23.89
N GLU A 245 -1.98 14.22 24.76
CA GLU A 245 -1.37 15.09 25.77
C GLU A 245 -0.14 15.85 25.26
N SER A 246 0.61 15.30 24.30
CA SER A 246 1.62 16.05 23.54
C SER A 246 2.09 15.30 22.30
N CYS A 247 2.16 16.00 21.16
CA CYS A 247 3.01 15.62 20.03
C CYS A 247 4.31 16.42 20.11
N GLU A 248 5.43 15.75 20.35
CA GLU A 248 6.73 16.27 19.92
C GLU A 248 7.07 15.54 18.63
N VAL A 249 6.85 16.21 17.49
CA VAL A 249 7.29 15.70 16.19
C VAL A 249 8.80 15.94 16.14
N TRP A 250 9.56 14.86 16.26
CA TRP A 250 11.01 14.91 16.08
C TRP A 250 11.29 15.17 14.59
N THR A 251 11.78 16.37 14.31
CA THR A 251 12.32 16.79 13.01
C THR A 251 13.66 16.13 12.72
#